data_AF-A0A3D3GH39-F1
#
_entry.id   AF-A0A3D3GH39-F1
#
_cell.length_a   1.000
_cell.length_b   1.000
_cell.length_c   1.000
_cell.angle_alpha   90.00
_cell.angle_beta   90.00
_cell.angle_gamma   90.00
#
_symmetry.space_group_name_H-M   'P 1'
#
loop_
_entity.id
_entity.type
_entity.pdbx_description
1 polymer ?
#
loop_
_entity_poly.entity_id
_entity_poly.type
_entity_poly.pdbx_seq_one_letter_code
_entity_poly.pdbx_strand_id
1 'polypeptide(L)'
;MRFSSQTLAFLWILTLSLLTAGPLTNPAAGLQTEKVQTEALVKDVIARLQPPAHSRNSGFAYHFSKVEAFPDGNLAKIIPEVSREKGLIVHLKVTERALKNLPAMIEKLVQLVQISNSANIPGFENSDDFLPSRRFSSPMEWAETVWNAQAGSKAAELKLTRFELDAARNAEQKLPSPPYFQNRIASITKRLKLVHKEAEVESQARKMRWDRTRPDFRVLEKQELKLNALLLKNDRKGVRHLVEAYLPWPLMEPSEQTIWRNWLEAIETPDPKRLKLQFRGLGDDLLQKTKDGKVITLSPVLSRSKGNFTHRLRSLSTLRDQIGAKPSNEQAALTSSLPDEGATISRMMTNHAYDAQGSPFLSLSTYDIAQQFDSGKTHMRYGAFLIDERRLMPNFSSVSAEFEVLTPLFVFPDEMLAYAEAPHRKPNASIEAMSELWDQVEARMTKLGVPPEEVMQHHMSLDEKRFRIDAALKFEAMAKPQIGHRCLGALKKAFFE
;
A
#
# COMPACT_ATOMS: atom_id res chain seq x y z
N MET A 1 25.30 -18.60 22.17
CA MET A 1 25.03 -17.63 21.10
C MET A 1 26.35 -17.22 20.47
N ARG A 2 26.54 -17.44 19.17
CA ARG A 2 27.71 -16.94 18.43
C ARG A 2 27.26 -15.69 17.67
N PHE A 3 27.68 -14.51 18.12
CA PHE A 3 27.48 -13.28 17.35
C PHE A 3 28.39 -13.31 16.12
N SER A 4 27.91 -12.79 14.99
CA SER A 4 28.75 -12.64 13.80
C SER A 4 29.91 -11.68 14.12
N SER A 5 31.09 -11.90 13.50
CA SER A 5 32.25 -11.01 13.68
C SER A 5 31.95 -9.56 13.25
N GLN A 6 30.97 -9.34 12.37
CA GLN A 6 30.56 -8.01 11.91
C GLN A 6 29.63 -7.31 12.91
N THR A 7 28.67 -8.02 13.50
CA THR A 7 27.82 -7.47 14.58
C THR A 7 28.66 -7.16 15.82
N LEU A 8 29.63 -8.04 16.14
CA LEU A 8 30.63 -7.76 17.16
C LEU A 8 31.47 -6.55 16.78
N ALA A 9 31.94 -6.40 15.54
CA ALA A 9 32.73 -5.25 15.09
C ALA A 9 31.93 -3.92 15.11
N PHE A 10 30.63 -3.92 14.81
CA PHE A 10 29.81 -2.71 14.88
C PHE A 10 29.54 -2.31 16.34
N LEU A 11 29.18 -3.28 17.19
CA LEU A 11 29.08 -3.07 18.63
C LEU A 11 30.43 -2.70 19.24
N TRP A 12 31.55 -3.28 18.77
CA TRP A 12 32.91 -2.93 19.16
C TRP A 12 33.25 -1.52 18.69
N ILE A 13 32.93 -1.09 17.47
CA ILE A 13 33.20 0.28 17.04
C ILE A 13 32.39 1.27 17.88
N LEU A 14 31.14 0.96 18.21
CA LEU A 14 30.33 1.79 19.12
C LEU A 14 30.88 1.79 20.55
N THR A 15 31.15 0.61 21.13
CA THR A 15 31.67 0.50 22.51
C THR A 15 33.11 0.98 22.64
N LEU A 16 33.98 0.73 21.67
CA LEU A 16 35.36 1.22 21.65
C LEU A 16 35.41 2.73 21.39
N SER A 17 34.50 3.31 20.59
CA SER A 17 34.37 4.78 20.47
C SER A 17 33.80 5.44 21.73
N LEU A 18 33.02 4.70 22.52
CA LEU A 18 32.51 5.13 23.84
C LEU A 18 33.54 4.89 24.97
N LEU A 19 34.41 3.89 24.86
CA LEU A 19 35.42 3.50 25.86
C LEU A 19 36.79 4.16 25.65
N THR A 20 37.14 4.57 24.42
CA THR A 20 38.40 5.30 24.13
C THR A 20 38.31 6.80 24.42
N ALA A 21 37.11 7.30 24.74
CA ALA A 21 36.98 8.54 25.49
C ALA A 21 37.49 8.28 26.92
N GLY A 22 38.82 8.42 27.11
CA GLY A 22 39.46 8.33 28.44
C GLY A 22 38.76 9.27 29.44
N PRO A 23 38.98 9.11 30.76
CA PRO A 23 38.25 9.85 31.79
C PRO A 23 38.32 11.36 31.53
N LEU A 24 37.26 11.90 30.94
CA LEU A 24 37.15 13.30 30.63
C LEU A 24 36.87 14.01 31.96
N THR A 25 37.85 14.79 32.42
CA THR A 25 37.76 15.66 33.60
C THR A 25 36.68 16.74 33.49
N ASN A 26 35.94 16.77 32.38
CA ASN A 26 34.80 17.64 32.15
C ASN A 26 33.58 16.83 31.66
N PRO A 27 32.55 16.59 32.50
CA PRO A 27 31.36 15.83 32.13
C PRO A 27 30.57 16.47 30.98
N ALA A 28 30.71 17.79 30.75
CA ALA A 28 30.09 18.48 29.62
C ALA A 28 30.73 18.06 28.27
N ALA A 29 32.03 17.76 28.25
CA ALA A 29 32.73 17.31 27.05
C ALA A 29 32.31 15.88 26.64
N GLY A 30 32.07 15.00 27.62
CA GLY A 30 31.55 13.64 27.39
C GLY A 30 30.16 13.64 26.76
N LEU A 31 29.23 14.42 27.34
CA LEU A 31 27.85 14.57 26.83
C LEU A 31 27.80 15.14 25.40
N GLN A 32 28.72 16.05 25.05
CA GLN A 32 28.78 16.62 23.72
C GLN A 32 29.33 15.62 22.69
N THR A 33 30.26 14.75 23.10
CA THR A 33 30.84 13.71 22.26
C THR A 33 29.82 12.59 21.97
N GLU A 34 29.07 12.15 22.98
CA GLU A 34 28.01 11.14 22.85
C GLU A 34 26.86 11.62 21.93
N LYS A 35 26.46 12.88 22.05
CA LYS A 35 25.47 13.50 21.15
C LYS A 35 25.94 13.49 19.70
N VAL A 36 27.18 13.90 19.44
CA VAL A 36 27.76 13.96 18.08
C VAL A 36 27.84 12.57 17.48
N GLN A 37 28.25 11.56 18.26
CA GLN A 37 28.30 10.17 17.83
C GLN A 37 26.91 9.61 17.53
N THR A 38 25.91 9.88 18.39
CA THR A 38 24.53 9.43 18.19
C THR A 38 23.91 10.06 16.94
N GLU A 39 24.10 11.36 16.71
CA GLU A 39 23.62 12.03 15.50
C GLU A 39 24.31 11.50 14.23
N ALA A 40 25.63 11.25 14.29
CA ALA A 40 26.38 10.66 13.19
C ALA A 40 25.86 9.25 12.86
N LEU A 41 25.62 8.41 13.87
CA LEU A 41 25.02 7.08 13.71
C LEU A 41 23.65 7.16 13.04
N VAL A 42 22.78 8.06 13.49
CA VAL A 42 21.44 8.22 12.90
C VAL A 42 21.52 8.63 11.44
N LYS A 43 22.39 9.58 11.11
CA LYS A 43 22.63 10.01 9.74
C LYS A 43 23.19 8.89 8.87
N ASP A 44 24.13 8.10 9.38
CA ASP A 44 24.70 6.95 8.69
C ASP A 44 23.65 5.87 8.41
N VAL A 45 22.83 5.50 9.41
CA VAL A 45 21.72 4.56 9.20
C VAL A 45 20.74 5.08 8.16
N ILE A 46 20.36 6.37 8.22
CA ILE A 46 19.44 6.97 7.24
C ILE A 46 20.05 7.04 5.83
N ALA A 47 21.35 7.31 5.70
CA ALA A 47 22.03 7.28 4.42
C ALA A 47 22.12 5.85 3.83
N ARG A 48 22.22 4.84 4.69
CA ARG A 48 22.26 3.41 4.31
C ARG A 48 20.88 2.80 4.08
N LEU A 49 19.83 3.42 4.59
CA LEU A 49 18.45 3.07 4.30
C LEU A 49 18.16 3.41 2.83
N GLN A 50 18.58 2.49 1.95
CA GLN A 50 18.08 2.48 0.58
C GLN A 50 16.69 1.87 0.58
N PRO A 51 15.75 2.41 -0.21
CA PRO A 51 14.57 1.67 -0.58
C PRO A 51 15.03 0.29 -1.10
N PRO A 52 14.32 -0.82 -0.77
CA PRO A 52 14.54 -2.11 -1.44
C PRO A 52 14.76 -1.92 -2.94
N ALA A 53 15.67 -2.67 -3.57
CA ALA A 53 16.05 -2.42 -4.97
C ALA A 53 14.84 -2.31 -5.94
N HIS A 54 13.78 -3.08 -5.67
CA HIS A 54 12.54 -3.13 -6.45
C HIS A 54 11.64 -1.89 -6.21
N SER A 55 11.87 -1.18 -5.10
CA SER A 55 11.16 0.02 -4.68
C SER A 55 11.91 1.33 -5.03
N ARG A 56 13.07 1.26 -5.72
CA ARG A 56 13.81 2.48 -6.12
C ARG A 56 12.98 3.41 -7.02
N ASN A 57 12.00 2.88 -7.75
CA ASN A 57 11.05 3.65 -8.58
C ASN A 57 9.78 4.09 -7.83
N SER A 58 9.56 3.61 -6.61
CA SER A 58 8.28 3.79 -5.90
C SER A 58 8.13 5.10 -5.12
N GLY A 59 9.12 6.00 -5.21
CA GLY A 59 9.03 7.32 -4.59
C GLY A 59 9.03 7.25 -3.07
N PHE A 60 9.96 6.48 -2.49
CA PHE A 60 10.19 6.43 -1.05
C PHE A 60 11.47 7.16 -0.67
N ALA A 61 11.40 7.98 0.39
CA ALA A 61 12.57 8.61 0.96
C ALA A 61 12.58 8.48 2.49
N TYR A 62 13.78 8.47 3.07
CA TYR A 62 13.96 8.57 4.52
C TYR A 62 14.49 9.95 4.84
N HIS A 63 13.93 10.59 5.85
CA HIS A 63 14.34 11.94 6.23
C HIS A 63 14.54 12.06 7.73
N PHE A 64 15.63 12.74 8.11
CA PHE A 64 15.97 13.06 9.48
C PHE A 64 15.71 14.53 9.75
N SER A 65 15.03 14.86 10.85
CA SER A 65 14.95 16.25 11.29
C SER A 65 14.91 16.36 12.80
N LYS A 66 15.43 17.48 13.31
CA LYS A 66 15.34 17.84 14.72
C LYS A 66 14.09 18.68 14.95
N VAL A 67 13.44 18.47 16.09
CA VAL A 67 12.32 19.28 16.58
C VAL A 67 12.60 19.70 18.01
N GLU A 68 12.01 20.82 18.44
CA GLU A 68 12.20 21.32 19.80
C GLU A 68 11.57 20.38 20.83
N ALA A 69 10.29 20.05 20.65
CA ALA A 69 9.53 19.14 21.50
C ALA A 69 8.36 18.53 20.73
N PHE A 70 7.84 17.40 21.22
CA PHE A 70 6.56 16.86 20.77
C PHE A 70 5.46 17.16 21.78
N PRO A 71 4.20 17.40 21.33
CA PRO A 71 3.09 17.72 22.24
C PRO A 71 2.80 16.66 23.31
N ASP A 72 3.13 15.41 23.03
CA ASP A 72 2.92 14.26 23.92
C ASP A 72 4.18 13.88 24.72
N GLY A 73 5.22 14.72 24.70
CA GLY A 73 6.45 14.50 25.46
C GLY A 73 7.35 13.38 24.93
N ASN A 74 7.00 12.77 23.79
CA ASN A 74 7.84 11.77 23.16
C ASN A 74 9.22 12.35 22.81
N LEU A 75 10.28 11.53 22.89
CA LEU A 75 11.63 11.97 22.53
C LEU A 75 11.86 11.95 21.01
N ALA A 76 11.28 10.97 20.33
CA ALA A 76 11.40 10.79 18.89
C ALA A 76 10.16 10.10 18.30
N LYS A 77 9.83 10.44 17.06
CA LYS A 77 8.70 9.86 16.31
C LYS A 77 9.12 9.53 14.88
N ILE A 78 8.56 8.44 14.37
CA ILE A 78 8.59 8.12 12.94
C ILE A 78 7.20 8.44 12.40
N ILE A 79 7.10 9.31 11.41
CA ILE A 79 5.82 9.72 10.82
C ILE A 79 5.88 9.57 9.30
N PRO A 80 4.79 9.08 8.66
CA PRO A 80 4.65 9.15 7.21
C PRO A 80 4.28 10.57 6.80
N GLU A 81 4.90 11.08 5.76
CA GLU A 81 4.59 12.35 5.11
C GLU A 81 4.61 12.13 3.60
N VAL A 82 3.65 12.65 2.84
CA VAL A 82 3.70 12.54 1.39
C VAL A 82 4.08 13.87 0.77
N SER A 83 5.18 13.87 0.03
CA SER A 83 5.67 15.00 -0.72
C SER A 83 5.28 14.90 -2.19
N ARG A 84 4.87 16.03 -2.77
CA ARG A 84 4.62 16.18 -4.22
C ARG A 84 5.81 15.90 -5.11
N GLU A 85 7.02 15.95 -4.57
CA GLU A 85 8.25 15.74 -5.33
C GLU A 85 8.88 14.38 -5.04
N LYS A 86 8.72 13.88 -3.81
CA LYS A 86 9.49 12.72 -3.30
C LYS A 86 8.65 11.49 -3.03
N GLY A 87 7.31 11.58 -3.06
CA GLY A 87 6.42 10.48 -2.68
C GLY A 87 6.33 10.32 -1.17
N LEU A 88 6.16 9.09 -0.70
CA LEU A 88 6.08 8.82 0.73
C LEU A 88 7.47 8.98 1.33
N ILE A 89 7.57 9.91 2.27
CA ILE A 89 8.75 10.14 3.09
C ILE A 89 8.49 9.54 4.48
N VAL A 90 9.38 8.68 4.94
CA VAL A 90 9.42 8.18 6.31
C VAL A 90 10.31 9.12 7.13
N HIS A 91 9.68 10.03 7.87
CA HIS A 91 10.38 11.05 8.65
C HIS A 91 10.68 10.56 10.06
N LEU A 92 11.97 10.44 10.40
CA LEU A 92 12.43 10.36 11.78
C LEU A 92 12.61 11.78 12.33
N LYS A 93 11.69 12.21 13.19
CA LYS A 93 11.75 13.47 13.94
C LYS A 93 12.29 13.19 15.34
N VAL A 94 13.30 13.93 15.78
CA VAL A 94 13.94 13.71 17.09
C VAL A 94 14.08 15.02 17.87
N THR A 95 13.95 14.94 19.19
CA THR A 95 14.29 16.06 20.08
C THR A 95 15.78 16.06 20.41
N GLU A 96 16.30 17.20 20.86
CA GLU A 96 17.65 17.30 21.41
C GLU A 96 17.89 16.37 22.61
N ARG A 97 16.83 16.09 23.40
CA ARG A 97 16.87 15.12 24.51
C ARG A 97 17.00 13.67 24.01
N ALA A 98 16.43 13.35 22.85
CA ALA A 98 16.54 12.02 22.25
C ALA A 98 17.97 11.70 21.86
N LEU A 99 18.69 12.67 21.28
CA LEU A 99 20.09 12.50 20.87
C LEU A 99 21.05 12.24 22.04
N LYS A 100 20.61 12.50 23.28
CA LYS A 100 21.32 12.19 24.53
C LYS A 100 20.80 10.92 25.21
N ASN A 101 19.82 10.24 24.60
CA ASN A 101 19.21 9.02 25.12
C ASN A 101 19.39 7.91 24.08
N LEU A 102 20.57 7.29 24.11
CA LEU A 102 20.97 6.24 23.18
C LEU A 102 19.94 5.08 23.12
N PRO A 103 19.43 4.54 24.25
CA PRO A 103 18.38 3.50 24.21
C PRO A 103 17.13 3.89 23.41
N ALA A 104 16.61 5.11 23.61
CA ALA A 104 15.46 5.60 22.85
C ALA A 104 15.74 5.75 21.36
N MET A 105 16.97 6.15 21.00
CA MET A 105 17.37 6.26 19.61
C MET A 105 17.55 4.90 18.94
N ILE A 106 18.16 3.93 19.62
CA ILE A 106 18.28 2.56 19.10
C ILE A 106 16.90 1.94 18.84
N GLU A 107 15.93 2.12 19.74
CA GLU A 107 14.53 1.69 19.53
C GLU A 107 13.97 2.26 18.21
N LYS A 108 14.18 3.56 17.94
CA LYS A 108 13.67 4.20 16.72
C LYS A 108 14.42 3.77 15.47
N LEU A 109 15.72 3.55 15.55
CA LEU A 109 16.49 3.03 14.43
C LEU A 109 16.03 1.60 14.09
N VAL A 110 15.80 0.74 15.09
CA VAL A 110 15.21 -0.60 14.88
C VAL A 110 13.86 -0.50 14.17
N GLN A 111 12.95 0.38 14.64
CA GLN A 111 11.66 0.60 13.96
C GLN A 111 11.85 1.02 12.51
N LEU A 112 12.77 1.95 12.24
CA LEU A 112 13.04 2.45 10.89
C LEU A 112 13.57 1.34 9.97
N VAL A 113 14.48 0.50 10.46
CA VAL A 113 14.95 -0.68 9.72
C VAL A 113 13.79 -1.62 9.40
N GLN A 114 12.94 -1.93 10.37
CA GLN A 114 11.79 -2.80 10.17
C GLN A 114 10.77 -2.25 9.15
N ILE A 115 10.49 -0.94 9.18
CA ILE A 115 9.61 -0.27 8.18
C ILE A 115 10.22 -0.36 6.78
N SER A 116 11.54 -0.18 6.67
CA SER A 116 12.23 -0.14 5.38
C SER A 116 12.33 -1.48 4.68
N ASN A 117 12.16 -2.57 5.43
CA ASN A 117 12.43 -3.92 4.97
C ASN A 117 13.87 -4.08 4.41
N SER A 118 14.81 -3.24 4.86
CA SER A 118 16.21 -3.27 4.43
C SER A 118 16.97 -4.36 5.18
N ALA A 119 17.43 -5.37 4.45
CA ALA A 119 18.20 -6.49 4.98
C ALA A 119 19.68 -6.18 5.23
N ASN A 120 20.17 -5.06 4.69
CA ASN A 120 21.61 -4.84 4.45
C ASN A 120 22.19 -3.71 5.31
N ILE A 121 21.64 -3.46 6.50
CA ILE A 121 22.19 -2.45 7.41
C ILE A 121 23.09 -3.15 8.42
N PRO A 122 24.42 -2.91 8.40
CA PRO A 122 25.33 -3.54 9.35
C PRO A 122 24.94 -3.23 10.81
N GLY A 123 25.05 -4.23 11.68
CA GLY A 123 24.53 -4.19 13.06
C GLY A 123 23.02 -4.42 13.19
N PHE A 124 22.29 -4.44 12.08
CA PHE A 124 20.86 -4.78 11.97
C PHE A 124 20.64 -5.93 10.98
N GLU A 125 21.67 -6.75 10.73
CA GLU A 125 21.58 -7.82 9.74
C GLU A 125 20.53 -8.84 10.14
N ASN A 126 19.83 -9.38 9.12
CA ASN A 126 18.91 -10.49 9.27
C ASN A 126 19.70 -11.78 9.53
N SER A 127 20.09 -12.05 10.78
CA SER A 127 20.32 -13.45 11.14
C SER A 127 18.97 -14.17 11.12
N ASP A 128 18.90 -15.38 10.57
CA ASP A 128 17.64 -16.13 10.42
C ASP A 128 16.89 -16.33 11.76
N ASP A 129 17.60 -16.32 12.89
CA ASP A 129 17.03 -16.33 14.26
C ASP A 129 16.38 -15.01 14.69
N PHE A 130 16.62 -13.92 13.95
CA PHE A 130 16.14 -12.54 14.20
C PHE A 130 15.18 -12.05 13.11
N LEU A 131 14.63 -12.97 12.29
CA LEU A 131 13.54 -12.72 11.36
C LEU A 131 12.11 -12.63 11.97
N PRO A 132 11.83 -12.63 13.30
CA PRO A 132 10.45 -12.48 13.70
C PRO A 132 10.03 -11.03 13.46
N SER A 133 9.12 -10.89 12.50
CA SER A 133 8.21 -9.77 12.28
C SER A 133 8.64 -8.69 11.29
N ARG A 134 8.80 -9.08 10.01
CA ARG A 134 8.36 -8.19 8.93
C ARG A 134 6.85 -7.96 9.06
N ARG A 135 6.45 -7.03 9.95
CA ARG A 135 5.03 -6.68 10.20
C ARG A 135 4.39 -6.00 8.99
N PHE A 136 5.20 -5.34 8.18
CA PHE A 136 4.78 -4.63 6.97
C PHE A 136 5.49 -5.23 5.76
N SER A 137 4.76 -5.45 4.67
CA SER A 137 5.34 -5.85 3.39
C SER A 137 6.07 -4.71 2.69
N SER A 138 5.66 -3.47 2.96
CA SER A 138 6.27 -2.27 2.40
C SER A 138 6.13 -1.06 3.36
N PRO A 139 6.96 -0.01 3.18
CA PRO A 139 6.76 1.26 3.89
C PRO A 139 5.37 1.87 3.69
N MET A 140 4.75 1.61 2.54
CA MET A 140 3.40 2.09 2.24
C MET A 140 2.34 1.41 3.12
N GLU A 141 2.46 0.10 3.39
CA GLU A 141 1.54 -0.57 4.32
C GLU A 141 1.69 -0.03 5.76
N TRP A 142 2.91 0.28 6.18
CA TRP A 142 3.14 0.94 7.46
C TRP A 142 2.47 2.31 7.50
N ALA A 143 2.64 3.13 6.45
CA ALA A 143 2.01 4.45 6.35
C ALA A 143 0.47 4.34 6.38
N GLU A 144 -0.10 3.41 5.59
CA GLU A 144 -1.53 3.09 5.60
C GLU A 144 -2.01 2.70 7.01
N THR A 145 -1.24 1.90 7.73
CA THR A 145 -1.59 1.49 9.11
C THR A 145 -1.55 2.68 10.06
N VAL A 146 -0.54 3.56 9.98
CA VAL A 146 -0.47 4.79 10.78
C VAL A 146 -1.67 5.68 10.52
N TRP A 147 -2.02 5.87 9.26
CA TRP A 147 -3.17 6.66 8.81
C TRP A 147 -4.50 6.11 9.31
N ASN A 148 -4.70 4.79 9.23
CA ASN A 148 -5.91 4.16 9.75
C ASN A 148 -6.02 4.25 11.28
N ALA A 149 -4.90 4.13 12.00
CA ALA A 149 -4.89 4.33 13.45
C ALA A 149 -5.22 5.78 13.82
N GLN A 150 -4.71 6.76 13.07
CA GLN A 150 -5.06 8.18 13.25
C GLN A 150 -6.54 8.46 12.98
N ALA A 151 -7.15 7.73 12.04
CA ALA A 151 -8.58 7.76 11.76
C ALA A 151 -9.43 6.97 12.79
N GLY A 152 -8.81 6.37 13.81
CA GLY A 152 -9.50 5.71 14.93
C GLY A 152 -9.64 4.20 14.83
N SER A 153 -9.00 3.54 13.86
CA SER A 153 -9.03 2.08 13.74
C SER A 153 -8.26 1.39 14.87
N LYS A 154 -8.95 0.53 15.63
CA LYS A 154 -8.34 -0.22 16.75
C LYS A 154 -7.52 -1.40 16.26
N ALA A 155 -7.88 -2.00 15.13
CA ALA A 155 -7.06 -3.01 14.48
C ALA A 155 -5.69 -2.43 14.05
N ALA A 156 -5.70 -1.24 13.45
CA ALA A 156 -4.46 -0.56 13.06
C ALA A 156 -3.64 -0.12 14.28
N GLU A 157 -4.28 0.41 15.33
CA GLU A 157 -3.62 0.75 16.60
C GLU A 157 -2.98 -0.49 17.26
N LEU A 158 -3.66 -1.63 17.22
CA LEU A 158 -3.15 -2.90 17.74
C LEU A 158 -1.90 -3.34 16.99
N LYS A 159 -1.93 -3.28 15.65
CA LYS A 159 -0.78 -3.63 14.79
C LYS A 159 0.43 -2.75 15.07
N LEU A 160 0.25 -1.43 15.19
CA LEU A 160 1.32 -0.50 15.53
C LEU A 160 1.86 -0.72 16.94
N THR A 161 1.00 -1.02 17.92
CA THR A 161 1.43 -1.28 19.31
C THR A 161 2.27 -2.57 19.40
N ARG A 162 1.91 -3.61 18.64
CA ARG A 162 2.72 -4.84 18.51
C ARG A 162 4.07 -4.53 17.86
N PHE A 163 4.05 -3.79 16.76
CA PHE A 163 5.26 -3.33 16.08
C PHE A 163 6.20 -2.57 17.03
N GLU A 164 5.67 -1.65 17.85
CA GLU A 164 6.46 -0.95 18.87
C GLU A 164 7.07 -1.90 19.91
N LEU A 165 6.31 -2.90 20.37
CA LEU A 165 6.78 -3.89 21.35
C LEU A 165 7.92 -4.73 20.79
N ASP A 166 7.78 -5.21 19.55
CA ASP A 166 8.79 -6.01 18.87
C ASP A 166 10.08 -5.19 18.68
N ALA A 167 9.94 -3.93 18.26
CA ALA A 167 11.09 -3.04 18.12
C ALA A 167 11.80 -2.78 19.46
N ALA A 168 11.06 -2.58 20.55
CA ALA A 168 11.64 -2.38 21.88
C ALA A 168 12.42 -3.61 22.38
N ARG A 169 11.89 -4.82 22.15
CA ARG A 169 12.58 -6.09 22.49
C ARG A 169 13.84 -6.29 21.65
N ASN A 170 13.75 -6.03 20.36
CA ASN A 170 14.90 -6.12 19.44
C ASN A 170 15.98 -5.08 19.79
N ALA A 171 15.58 -3.89 20.22
CA ALA A 171 16.49 -2.86 20.69
C ALA A 171 17.17 -3.24 22.01
N GLU A 172 16.43 -3.81 22.97
CA GLU A 172 16.97 -4.31 24.24
C GLU A 172 18.07 -5.37 24.04
N GLN A 173 17.87 -6.28 23.09
CA GLN A 173 18.87 -7.30 22.76
C GLN A 173 20.15 -6.70 22.15
N LYS A 174 20.03 -5.60 21.40
CA LYS A 174 21.16 -4.91 20.76
C LYS A 174 21.92 -4.00 21.73
N LEU A 175 21.19 -3.36 22.64
CA LEU A 175 21.75 -2.48 23.66
C LEU A 175 21.09 -2.80 25.01
N PRO A 176 21.65 -3.73 25.79
CA PRO A 176 21.12 -4.03 27.11
C PRO A 176 21.16 -2.79 28.02
N SER A 177 20.00 -2.18 28.23
CA SER A 177 19.81 -1.06 29.15
C SER A 177 18.61 -1.37 30.04
N PRO A 178 18.80 -2.16 31.11
CA PRO A 178 17.70 -2.80 31.81
C PRO A 178 16.62 -1.83 32.31
N PRO A 179 16.95 -0.68 32.96
CA PRO A 179 15.89 0.21 33.45
C PRO A 179 15.07 0.87 32.35
N TYR A 180 15.68 1.23 31.21
CA TYR A 180 14.95 1.86 30.11
C TYR A 180 14.01 0.87 29.43
N PHE A 181 14.55 -0.26 28.94
CA PHE A 181 13.78 -1.21 28.14
C PHE A 181 12.74 -1.97 28.97
N GLN A 182 13.02 -2.32 30.23
CA GLN A 182 12.02 -2.95 31.09
C GLN A 182 10.79 -2.06 31.29
N ASN A 183 11.00 -0.77 31.60
CA ASN A 183 9.91 0.19 31.77
C ASN A 183 9.15 0.42 30.46
N ARG A 184 9.87 0.57 29.34
CA ARG A 184 9.27 0.77 28.02
C ARG A 184 8.44 -0.44 27.59
N ILE A 185 8.98 -1.66 27.69
CA ILE A 185 8.31 -2.91 27.35
C ILE A 185 7.09 -3.14 28.25
N ALA A 186 7.19 -2.89 29.56
CA ALA A 186 6.07 -3.00 30.48
C ALA A 186 4.93 -2.03 30.11
N SER A 187 5.27 -0.77 29.80
CA SER A 187 4.29 0.24 29.36
C SER A 187 3.60 -0.15 28.05
N ILE A 188 4.36 -0.56 27.03
CA ILE A 188 3.79 -0.99 25.74
C ILE A 188 2.91 -2.23 25.94
N THR A 189 3.35 -3.21 26.75
CA THR A 189 2.59 -4.43 27.04
C THR A 189 1.24 -4.13 27.71
N LYS A 190 1.22 -3.15 28.63
CA LYS A 190 -0.03 -2.68 29.26
C LYS A 190 -0.97 -2.07 28.22
N ARG A 191 -0.47 -1.18 27.35
CA ARG A 191 -1.24 -0.59 26.25
C ARG A 191 -1.75 -1.66 25.29
N LEU A 192 -0.90 -2.62 24.93
CA LEU A 192 -1.23 -3.70 24.01
C LEU A 192 -2.45 -4.49 24.47
N LYS A 193 -2.51 -4.85 25.76
CA LYS A 193 -3.67 -5.56 26.35
C LYS A 193 -4.97 -4.76 26.23
N LEU A 194 -4.92 -3.44 26.48
CA LEU A 194 -6.08 -2.57 26.36
C LEU A 194 -6.57 -2.48 24.90
N VAL A 195 -5.66 -2.13 24.00
CA VAL A 195 -5.98 -1.96 22.57
C VAL A 195 -6.44 -3.28 21.95
N HIS A 196 -5.90 -4.43 22.38
CA HIS A 196 -6.36 -5.74 21.93
C HIS A 196 -7.85 -5.97 22.22
N LYS A 197 -8.27 -5.70 23.46
CA LYS A 197 -9.68 -5.84 23.87
C LYS A 197 -10.58 -4.90 23.07
N GLU A 198 -10.15 -3.66 22.85
CA GLU A 198 -10.88 -2.68 22.03
C GLU A 198 -11.01 -3.13 20.57
N ALA A 199 -9.94 -3.66 19.99
CA ALA A 199 -9.92 -4.18 18.62
C ALA A 199 -10.81 -5.41 18.44
N GLU A 200 -10.86 -6.33 19.41
CA GLU A 200 -11.76 -7.49 19.38
C GLU A 200 -13.24 -7.05 19.38
N VAL A 201 -13.61 -6.10 20.25
CA VAL A 201 -14.97 -5.56 20.31
C VAL A 201 -15.33 -4.86 19.01
N GLU A 202 -14.42 -4.04 18.47
CA GLU A 202 -14.61 -3.37 17.18
C GLU A 202 -14.78 -4.39 16.03
N SER A 203 -13.91 -5.38 15.94
CA SER A 203 -13.92 -6.43 14.91
C SER A 203 -15.22 -7.23 14.93
N GLN A 204 -15.67 -7.66 16.11
CA GLN A 204 -16.96 -8.34 16.26
C GLN A 204 -18.13 -7.45 15.83
N ALA A 205 -18.14 -6.18 16.22
CA ALA A 205 -19.19 -5.24 15.83
C ALA A 205 -19.20 -5.00 14.30
N ARG A 206 -18.03 -4.85 13.68
CA ARG A 206 -17.85 -4.73 12.22
C ARG A 206 -18.39 -5.97 11.50
N LYS A 207 -18.04 -7.16 11.99
CA LYS A 207 -18.51 -8.45 11.45
C LYS A 207 -20.02 -8.60 11.55
N MET A 208 -20.62 -8.29 12.70
CA MET A 208 -22.08 -8.32 12.87
C MET A 208 -22.79 -7.37 11.91
N ARG A 209 -22.25 -6.16 11.68
CA ARG A 209 -22.82 -5.22 10.70
C ARG A 209 -22.76 -5.78 9.28
N TRP A 210 -21.66 -6.43 8.91
CA TRP A 210 -21.54 -7.08 7.60
C TRP A 210 -22.46 -8.29 7.45
N ASP A 211 -22.58 -9.14 8.46
CA ASP A 211 -23.46 -10.31 8.38
C ASP A 211 -24.94 -9.92 8.25
N ARG A 212 -25.33 -8.73 8.74
CA ARG A 212 -26.68 -8.18 8.55
C ARG A 212 -26.98 -7.74 7.12
N THR A 213 -25.99 -7.43 6.29
CA THR A 213 -26.22 -7.02 4.88
C THR A 213 -26.28 -8.21 3.93
N ARG A 214 -25.71 -9.36 4.31
CA ARG A 214 -25.65 -10.56 3.46
C ARG A 214 -27.01 -11.09 2.97
N PRO A 215 -28.11 -11.06 3.75
CA PRO A 215 -29.42 -11.47 3.27
C PRO A 215 -29.89 -10.68 2.04
N ASP A 216 -29.54 -9.39 1.95
CA ASP A 216 -29.97 -8.51 0.86
C ASP A 216 -29.35 -8.92 -0.49
N PHE A 217 -28.24 -9.66 -0.48
CA PHE A 217 -27.63 -10.18 -1.71
C PHE A 217 -28.54 -11.13 -2.47
N ARG A 218 -29.47 -11.81 -1.79
CA ARG A 218 -30.47 -12.65 -2.46
C ARG A 218 -31.50 -11.83 -3.23
N VAL A 219 -31.80 -10.61 -2.76
CA VAL A 219 -32.71 -9.69 -3.44
C VAL A 219 -32.02 -9.12 -4.68
N LEU A 220 -30.77 -8.68 -4.55
CA LEU A 220 -29.95 -8.21 -5.68
C LEU A 220 -29.76 -9.31 -6.74
N GLU A 221 -29.60 -10.57 -6.32
CA GLU A 221 -29.51 -11.71 -7.21
C GLU A 221 -30.81 -12.13 -7.88
N LYS A 222 -31.95 -11.56 -7.51
CA LYS A 222 -33.21 -11.76 -8.23
C LYS A 222 -33.48 -10.66 -9.25
N GLN A 223 -32.76 -9.55 -9.21
CA GLN A 223 -32.91 -8.46 -10.18
C GLN A 223 -32.64 -8.97 -11.60
N GLU A 224 -33.42 -8.52 -12.57
CA GLU A 224 -33.30 -8.98 -13.96
C GLU A 224 -31.93 -8.63 -14.56
N LEU A 225 -31.47 -7.39 -14.33
CA LEU A 225 -30.18 -6.93 -14.82
C LEU A 225 -29.05 -7.38 -13.91
N LYS A 226 -28.21 -8.27 -14.44
CA LYS A 226 -26.97 -8.76 -13.80
C LYS A 226 -25.78 -7.89 -14.19
N LEU A 227 -24.67 -8.03 -13.45
CA LEU A 227 -23.45 -7.25 -13.65
C LEU A 227 -22.96 -7.30 -15.11
N ASN A 228 -22.98 -8.47 -15.76
CA ASN A 228 -22.60 -8.59 -17.17
C ASN A 228 -23.52 -7.77 -18.09
N ALA A 229 -24.84 -7.82 -17.87
CA ALA A 229 -25.80 -7.07 -18.67
C ALA A 229 -25.63 -5.56 -18.47
N LEU A 230 -25.35 -5.12 -17.24
CA LEU A 230 -25.09 -3.72 -16.92
C LEU A 230 -23.80 -3.23 -17.60
N LEU A 231 -22.71 -4.00 -17.52
CA LEU A 231 -21.44 -3.68 -18.19
C LEU A 231 -21.59 -3.63 -19.72
N LEU A 232 -22.28 -4.62 -20.33
CA LEU A 232 -22.54 -4.66 -21.77
C LEU A 232 -23.40 -3.49 -22.27
N LYS A 233 -24.26 -2.95 -21.40
CA LYS A 233 -25.06 -1.74 -21.69
C LYS A 233 -24.31 -0.44 -21.37
N ASN A 234 -23.11 -0.52 -20.83
CA ASN A 234 -22.38 0.62 -20.27
C ASN A 234 -23.18 1.38 -19.19
N ASP A 235 -24.02 0.68 -18.42
CA ASP A 235 -24.83 1.27 -17.35
C ASP A 235 -23.98 1.50 -16.10
N ARG A 236 -23.20 2.58 -16.13
CA ARG A 236 -22.27 2.97 -15.06
C ARG A 236 -22.96 3.14 -13.70
N LYS A 237 -24.15 3.73 -13.68
CA LYS A 237 -24.91 3.95 -12.44
C LYS A 237 -25.43 2.64 -11.86
N GLY A 238 -25.99 1.76 -12.69
CA GLY A 238 -26.41 0.43 -12.28
C GLY A 238 -25.25 -0.43 -11.78
N VAL A 239 -24.10 -0.38 -12.47
CA VAL A 239 -22.87 -1.07 -12.03
C VAL A 239 -22.38 -0.51 -10.68
N ARG A 240 -22.29 0.81 -10.50
CA ARG A 240 -21.91 1.42 -9.22
C ARG A 240 -22.81 0.93 -8.10
N HIS A 241 -24.13 1.07 -8.26
CA HIS A 241 -25.09 0.67 -7.24
C HIS A 241 -24.96 -0.80 -6.86
N LEU A 242 -24.81 -1.67 -7.86
CA LEU A 242 -24.64 -3.10 -7.63
C LEU A 242 -23.33 -3.38 -6.90
N VAL A 243 -22.19 -2.85 -7.36
CA VAL A 243 -20.89 -3.13 -6.71
C VAL A 243 -20.84 -2.57 -5.30
N GLU A 244 -21.32 -1.34 -5.09
CA GLU A 244 -21.37 -0.68 -3.78
C GLU A 244 -22.10 -1.53 -2.73
N ALA A 245 -23.18 -2.21 -3.12
CA ALA A 245 -23.94 -3.07 -2.22
C ALA A 245 -23.18 -4.33 -1.79
N TYR A 246 -22.23 -4.83 -2.60
CA TYR A 246 -21.43 -6.02 -2.31
C TYR A 246 -20.08 -5.72 -1.64
N LEU A 247 -19.67 -4.45 -1.56
CA LEU A 247 -18.43 -4.10 -0.87
C LEU A 247 -18.59 -4.29 0.65
N PRO A 248 -17.63 -4.95 1.33
CA PRO A 248 -17.66 -5.15 2.78
C PRO A 248 -17.33 -3.89 3.59
N TRP A 249 -18.04 -2.79 3.37
CA TRP A 249 -17.79 -1.49 4.01
C TRP A 249 -17.54 -1.56 5.52
N PRO A 250 -18.31 -2.31 6.32
CA PRO A 250 -18.07 -2.37 7.76
C PRO A 250 -16.73 -3.01 8.14
N LEU A 251 -16.19 -3.89 7.29
CA LEU A 251 -14.92 -4.59 7.54
C LEU A 251 -13.70 -3.80 7.05
N MET A 252 -13.91 -2.85 6.13
CA MET A 252 -12.85 -2.06 5.50
C MET A 252 -12.26 -1.03 6.45
N GLU A 253 -10.95 -0.84 6.34
CA GLU A 253 -10.25 0.23 7.03
C GLU A 253 -10.60 1.61 6.43
N PRO A 254 -10.46 2.72 7.18
CA PRO A 254 -10.81 4.06 6.70
C PRO A 254 -10.16 4.47 5.36
N SER A 255 -8.87 4.18 5.18
CA SER A 255 -8.14 4.41 3.92
C SER A 255 -8.79 3.66 2.75
N GLU A 256 -9.06 2.38 2.97
CA GLU A 256 -9.66 1.47 2.00
C GLU A 256 -11.06 1.94 1.59
N GLN A 257 -11.91 2.30 2.56
CA GLN A 257 -13.25 2.81 2.27
C GLN A 257 -13.18 4.04 1.36
N THR A 258 -12.24 4.95 1.60
CA THR A 258 -12.17 6.17 0.81
C THR A 258 -11.73 5.90 -0.63
N ILE A 259 -10.78 4.98 -0.81
CA ILE A 259 -10.34 4.55 -2.13
C ILE A 259 -11.49 3.93 -2.92
N TRP A 260 -12.26 3.03 -2.30
CA TRP A 260 -13.42 2.43 -2.95
C TRP A 260 -14.51 3.44 -3.28
N ARG A 261 -14.76 4.45 -2.41
CA ARG A 261 -15.73 5.52 -2.70
C ARG A 261 -15.30 6.35 -3.91
N ASN A 262 -14.04 6.76 -3.97
CA ASN A 262 -13.52 7.52 -5.12
C ASN A 262 -13.57 6.71 -6.41
N TRP A 263 -13.26 5.41 -6.33
CA TRP A 263 -13.36 4.49 -7.46
C TRP A 263 -14.81 4.33 -7.95
N LEU A 264 -15.77 4.15 -7.03
CA LEU A 264 -17.20 4.07 -7.36
C LEU A 264 -17.76 5.38 -7.93
N GLU A 265 -17.33 6.53 -7.41
CA GLU A 265 -17.70 7.84 -7.94
C GLU A 265 -17.20 7.99 -9.37
N ALA A 266 -15.95 7.64 -9.63
CA ALA A 266 -15.35 7.71 -10.96
C ALA A 266 -15.92 6.67 -11.94
N ILE A 267 -16.56 5.60 -11.44
CA ILE A 267 -17.38 4.72 -12.29
C ILE A 267 -18.60 5.47 -12.79
N GLU A 268 -19.42 6.04 -11.89
CA GLU A 268 -20.68 6.69 -12.26
C GLU A 268 -20.46 7.95 -13.08
N THR A 269 -19.47 8.76 -12.68
CA THR A 269 -19.16 10.06 -13.28
C THR A 269 -17.66 10.20 -13.54
N PRO A 270 -17.12 9.58 -14.61
CA PRO A 270 -15.73 9.76 -14.99
C PRO A 270 -15.45 11.21 -15.40
N ASP A 271 -14.27 11.72 -15.07
CA ASP A 271 -13.82 13.07 -15.42
C ASP A 271 -12.95 13.03 -16.69
N PRO A 272 -13.42 13.61 -17.81
CA PRO A 272 -12.68 13.63 -19.07
C PRO A 272 -11.29 14.29 -18.97
N LYS A 273 -11.10 15.22 -18.01
CA LYS A 273 -9.82 15.92 -17.82
C LYS A 273 -8.78 15.08 -17.07
N ARG A 274 -9.19 13.94 -16.52
CA ARG A 274 -8.36 13.06 -15.69
C ARG A 274 -8.18 11.68 -16.32
N LEU A 275 -8.51 11.54 -17.60
CA LEU A 275 -8.33 10.29 -18.32
C LEU A 275 -6.84 10.00 -18.49
N LYS A 276 -6.47 8.73 -18.31
CA LYS A 276 -5.11 8.22 -18.50
C LYS A 276 -5.16 7.08 -19.50
N LEU A 277 -4.27 7.14 -20.49
CA LEU A 277 -4.03 6.07 -21.42
C LEU A 277 -3.19 4.99 -20.72
N GLN A 278 -3.66 3.75 -20.76
CA GLN A 278 -3.03 2.59 -20.15
C GLN A 278 -3.12 1.39 -21.09
N PHE A 279 -2.18 0.46 -20.98
CA PHE A 279 -2.11 -0.72 -21.84
C PHE A 279 -2.10 -2.00 -21.01
N ARG A 280 -2.53 -3.11 -21.61
CA ARG A 280 -2.47 -4.43 -20.97
C ARG A 280 -2.34 -5.53 -22.03
N GLY A 281 -1.45 -6.48 -21.77
CA GLY A 281 -1.52 -7.81 -22.38
C GLY A 281 -2.69 -8.59 -21.79
N LEU A 282 -3.69 -8.90 -22.61
CA LEU A 282 -4.92 -9.58 -22.24
C LEU A 282 -4.76 -11.10 -22.19
N GLY A 283 -3.74 -11.68 -22.84
CA GLY A 283 -3.38 -13.10 -22.68
C GLY A 283 -4.58 -14.05 -22.76
N ASP A 284 -4.93 -14.72 -21.65
CA ASP A 284 -6.08 -15.64 -21.52
C ASP A 284 -7.30 -15.02 -20.80
N ASP A 285 -7.33 -13.69 -20.64
CA ASP A 285 -8.44 -12.97 -20.01
C ASP A 285 -9.77 -13.31 -20.71
N LEU A 286 -10.84 -13.38 -19.92
CA LEU A 286 -12.19 -13.54 -20.45
C LEU A 286 -12.66 -12.21 -21.05
N LEU A 287 -12.81 -12.21 -22.37
CA LEU A 287 -13.26 -11.04 -23.13
C LEU A 287 -14.73 -11.21 -23.52
N GLN A 288 -15.55 -10.20 -23.23
CA GLN A 288 -16.94 -10.12 -23.71
C GLN A 288 -17.09 -8.97 -24.69
N LYS A 289 -17.80 -9.18 -25.80
CA LYS A 289 -18.06 -8.14 -26.79
C LYS A 289 -19.49 -7.62 -26.67
N THR A 290 -19.63 -6.31 -26.72
CA THR A 290 -20.91 -5.64 -26.94
C THR A 290 -21.38 -5.87 -28.38
N LYS A 291 -22.63 -5.48 -28.70
CA LYS A 291 -23.18 -5.61 -30.06
C LYS A 291 -22.42 -4.77 -31.10
N ASP A 292 -21.86 -3.64 -30.67
CA ASP A 292 -21.00 -2.75 -31.46
C ASP A 292 -19.53 -3.19 -31.47
N GLY A 293 -19.20 -4.36 -30.92
CA GLY A 293 -17.86 -4.95 -30.98
C GLY A 293 -16.86 -4.42 -29.96
N LYS A 294 -17.26 -3.53 -29.04
CA LYS A 294 -16.41 -3.09 -27.92
C LYS A 294 -16.23 -4.23 -26.93
N VAL A 295 -15.03 -4.35 -26.37
CA VAL A 295 -14.68 -5.43 -25.45
C VAL A 295 -14.75 -4.95 -24.00
N ILE A 296 -15.22 -5.83 -23.14
CA ILE A 296 -15.16 -5.75 -21.68
C ILE A 296 -14.13 -6.76 -21.20
N THR A 297 -13.29 -6.33 -20.27
CA THR A 297 -12.40 -7.22 -19.53
C THR A 297 -12.76 -7.23 -18.05
N LEU A 298 -12.60 -8.40 -17.42
CA LEU A 298 -12.91 -8.66 -16.03
C LEU A 298 -11.66 -9.23 -15.35
N SER A 299 -11.45 -8.84 -14.09
CA SER A 299 -10.43 -9.44 -13.23
C SER A 299 -10.55 -10.97 -13.18
N PRO A 300 -9.42 -11.69 -12.98
CA PRO A 300 -9.41 -13.14 -12.88
C PRO A 300 -10.44 -13.70 -11.90
N VAL A 301 -10.68 -13.00 -10.79
CA VAL A 301 -11.63 -13.45 -9.77
C VAL A 301 -13.08 -13.40 -10.24
N LEU A 302 -13.42 -12.45 -11.12
CA LEU A 302 -14.73 -12.36 -11.74
C LEU A 302 -14.86 -13.28 -12.96
N SER A 303 -13.78 -13.76 -13.55
CA SER A 303 -13.82 -14.59 -14.78
C SER A 303 -13.63 -16.10 -14.55
N ARG A 304 -12.88 -16.54 -13.54
CA ARG A 304 -12.48 -17.96 -13.35
C ARG A 304 -13.55 -18.98 -12.91
N SER A 305 -14.54 -18.61 -12.12
CA SER A 305 -15.53 -19.57 -11.59
C SER A 305 -16.66 -19.90 -12.58
N LYS A 306 -17.50 -20.89 -12.30
CA LYS A 306 -18.75 -21.17 -13.05
C LYS A 306 -19.89 -20.48 -12.30
N GLY A 307 -20.52 -19.47 -12.89
CA GLY A 307 -21.59 -18.68 -12.25
C GLY A 307 -21.70 -17.27 -12.81
N ASN A 308 -22.85 -16.59 -12.60
CA ASN A 308 -23.01 -15.21 -13.05
C ASN A 308 -22.05 -14.26 -12.30
N PHE A 309 -21.65 -13.15 -12.92
CA PHE A 309 -20.65 -12.26 -12.32
C PHE A 309 -21.17 -11.54 -11.07
N THR A 310 -22.48 -11.29 -10.95
CA THR A 310 -23.10 -10.70 -9.75
C THR A 310 -22.87 -11.57 -8.52
N HIS A 311 -23.09 -12.89 -8.64
CA HIS A 311 -22.90 -13.84 -7.55
C HIS A 311 -21.45 -13.85 -7.04
N ARG A 312 -20.47 -13.64 -7.94
CA ARG A 312 -19.04 -13.60 -7.58
C ARG A 312 -18.68 -12.39 -6.73
N LEU A 313 -19.47 -11.31 -6.77
CA LEU A 313 -19.25 -10.16 -5.89
C LEU A 313 -19.42 -10.52 -4.41
N ARG A 314 -20.14 -11.60 -4.06
CA ARG A 314 -20.21 -12.12 -2.67
C ARG A 314 -18.84 -12.48 -2.12
N SER A 315 -17.93 -12.92 -2.99
CA SER A 315 -16.60 -13.38 -2.59
C SER A 315 -15.69 -12.22 -2.22
N LEU A 316 -16.04 -10.96 -2.50
CA LEU A 316 -15.16 -9.81 -2.24
C LEU A 316 -14.73 -9.72 -0.77
N SER A 317 -15.60 -10.04 0.19
CA SER A 317 -15.18 -10.08 1.61
C SER A 317 -14.16 -11.18 1.88
N THR A 318 -14.41 -12.38 1.35
CA THR A 318 -13.52 -13.53 1.55
C THR A 318 -12.17 -13.30 0.87
N LEU A 319 -12.16 -12.72 -0.33
CA LEU A 319 -10.95 -12.37 -1.07
C LEU A 319 -10.16 -11.29 -0.36
N ARG A 320 -10.84 -10.27 0.16
CA ARG A 320 -10.20 -9.24 0.99
C ARG A 320 -9.49 -9.87 2.19
N ASP A 321 -10.12 -10.80 2.88
CA ASP A 321 -9.50 -11.46 4.03
C ASP A 321 -8.34 -12.38 3.59
N GLN A 322 -8.49 -13.12 2.49
CA GLN A 322 -7.44 -14.03 1.99
C GLN A 322 -6.21 -13.29 1.46
N ILE A 323 -6.41 -12.20 0.71
CA ILE A 323 -5.36 -11.50 -0.04
C ILE A 323 -4.89 -10.26 0.71
N GLY A 324 -5.73 -9.66 1.54
CA GLY A 324 -5.38 -8.46 2.29
C GLY A 324 -4.89 -8.72 3.71
N ALA A 325 -5.23 -9.86 4.34
CA ALA A 325 -4.86 -10.14 5.73
C ALA A 325 -3.71 -11.14 5.89
N LYS A 326 -3.52 -12.05 4.94
CA LYS A 326 -2.44 -13.05 4.99
C LYS A 326 -1.33 -12.67 4.02
N PRO A 327 -0.05 -12.80 4.38
CA PRO A 327 1.02 -12.65 3.39
C PRO A 327 1.00 -13.81 2.38
N SER A 328 1.31 -13.51 1.12
CA SER A 328 1.29 -14.49 0.01
C SER A 328 2.43 -15.51 0.04
N ASN A 329 3.50 -15.28 0.79
CA ASN A 329 4.66 -16.18 0.87
C ASN A 329 4.67 -16.99 2.18
N GLU A 330 4.91 -18.30 2.08
CA GLU A 330 5.00 -19.23 3.21
C GLU A 330 5.98 -18.74 4.31
N GLN A 331 7.04 -18.04 3.92
CA GLN A 331 8.04 -17.51 4.84
C GLN A 331 7.54 -16.35 5.71
N ALA A 332 6.57 -15.56 5.23
CA ALA A 332 5.88 -14.60 6.09
C ALA A 332 4.67 -15.21 6.81
N ALA A 333 4.07 -16.28 6.28
CA ALA A 333 3.05 -17.05 6.98
C ALA A 333 3.61 -17.72 8.26
N LEU A 334 4.87 -18.18 8.22
CA LEU A 334 5.59 -18.73 9.39
C LEU A 334 5.87 -17.69 10.49
N THR A 335 5.96 -16.40 10.15
CA THR A 335 6.20 -15.31 11.11
C THR A 335 4.93 -14.55 11.52
N SER A 336 3.82 -14.75 10.80
CA SER A 336 2.50 -14.16 11.07
C SER A 336 1.54 -15.20 11.68
N SER A 337 1.93 -15.82 12.79
CA SER A 337 1.06 -16.72 13.56
C SER A 337 -0.11 -16.02 14.27
N LEU A 338 -0.36 -14.72 13.99
CA LEU A 338 -1.37 -13.92 14.68
C LEU A 338 -2.61 -13.71 13.79
N PRO A 339 -3.79 -14.23 14.18
CA PRO A 339 -4.96 -14.30 13.31
C PRO A 339 -5.67 -12.97 12.98
N ASP A 340 -5.15 -11.79 13.34
CA ASP A 340 -5.98 -10.57 13.37
C ASP A 340 -5.18 -9.26 13.18
N GLU A 341 -4.38 -9.15 12.11
CA GLU A 341 -3.68 -7.89 11.77
C GLU A 341 -4.51 -6.95 10.87
N GLY A 342 -5.73 -7.35 10.51
CA GLY A 342 -6.61 -6.60 9.61
C GLY A 342 -6.15 -6.63 8.16
N ALA A 343 -7.09 -6.63 7.22
CA ALA A 343 -6.76 -6.55 5.80
C ALA A 343 -6.45 -5.10 5.39
N THR A 344 -5.45 -4.89 4.54
CA THR A 344 -5.09 -3.57 4.00
C THR A 344 -5.04 -3.59 2.47
N ILE A 345 -5.30 -2.46 1.82
CA ILE A 345 -5.18 -2.37 0.36
C ILE A 345 -3.73 -2.57 -0.06
N SER A 346 -2.77 -1.98 0.64
CA SER A 346 -1.34 -2.13 0.30
C SER A 346 -0.90 -3.60 0.36
N ARG A 347 -1.43 -4.38 1.31
CA ARG A 347 -1.18 -5.83 1.36
C ARG A 347 -1.85 -6.55 0.18
N MET A 348 -3.07 -6.18 -0.19
CA MET A 348 -3.72 -6.76 -1.37
C MET A 348 -2.93 -6.49 -2.66
N MET A 349 -2.38 -5.29 -2.81
CA MET A 349 -1.51 -4.91 -3.94
C MET A 349 -0.18 -5.67 -3.92
N THR A 350 0.42 -5.83 -2.75
CA THR A 350 1.62 -6.65 -2.57
C THR A 350 1.35 -8.09 -3.01
N ASN A 351 0.27 -8.68 -2.52
CA ASN A 351 -0.07 -10.06 -2.83
C ASN A 351 -0.48 -10.24 -4.29
N HIS A 352 -1.09 -9.21 -4.91
CA HIS A 352 -1.33 -9.18 -6.35
C HIS A 352 -0.03 -9.28 -7.16
N ALA A 353 1.02 -8.57 -6.74
CA ALA A 353 2.31 -8.61 -7.43
C ALA A 353 2.94 -10.02 -7.37
N TYR A 354 2.58 -10.85 -6.38
CA TYR A 354 3.01 -12.25 -6.29
C TYR A 354 2.05 -13.21 -7.02
N ASP A 355 0.74 -13.01 -6.90
CA ASP A 355 -0.30 -13.82 -7.52
C ASP A 355 -1.44 -12.93 -8.05
N ALA A 356 -1.25 -12.43 -9.28
CA ALA A 356 -2.24 -11.59 -9.94
C ALA A 356 -3.55 -12.35 -10.22
N GLN A 357 -3.45 -13.67 -10.35
CA GLN A 357 -4.52 -14.57 -10.75
C GLN A 357 -5.55 -14.83 -9.64
N GLY A 358 -5.15 -14.71 -8.37
CA GLY A 358 -6.06 -14.76 -7.22
C GLY A 358 -6.74 -13.41 -6.92
N SER A 359 -6.24 -12.32 -7.50
CA SER A 359 -6.59 -10.96 -7.08
C SER A 359 -7.88 -10.40 -7.69
N PRO A 360 -8.47 -9.36 -7.06
CA PRO A 360 -9.57 -8.60 -7.63
C PRO A 360 -9.11 -7.49 -8.60
N PHE A 361 -7.83 -7.42 -8.96
CA PHE A 361 -7.29 -6.33 -9.77
C PHE A 361 -6.96 -6.79 -11.19
N LEU A 362 -7.07 -5.85 -12.13
CA LEU A 362 -6.49 -5.94 -13.46
C LEU A 362 -5.23 -5.06 -13.48
N SER A 363 -4.09 -5.67 -13.82
CA SER A 363 -2.83 -4.97 -14.07
C SER A 363 -2.86 -4.21 -15.39
N LEU A 364 -2.53 -2.94 -15.34
CA LEU A 364 -2.32 -2.08 -16.48
C LEU A 364 -0.89 -1.52 -16.40
N SER A 365 -0.32 -1.18 -17.54
CA SER A 365 1.04 -0.68 -17.64
C SER A 365 1.18 0.29 -18.81
N THR A 366 2.40 0.77 -19.05
CA THR A 366 2.76 1.43 -20.31
C THR A 366 2.76 0.41 -21.46
N TYR A 367 2.73 0.92 -22.69
CA TYR A 367 2.79 0.12 -23.93
C TYR A 367 4.00 -0.83 -23.96
N ASP A 368 5.20 -0.32 -23.66
CA ASP A 368 6.45 -1.10 -23.71
C ASP A 368 6.44 -2.29 -22.75
N ILE A 369 5.86 -2.11 -21.56
CA ILE A 369 5.73 -3.17 -20.57
C ILE A 369 4.62 -4.14 -20.99
N ALA A 370 3.49 -3.63 -21.51
CA ALA A 370 2.37 -4.45 -21.95
C ALA A 370 2.77 -5.43 -23.06
N GLN A 371 3.66 -5.01 -23.97
CA GLN A 371 4.21 -5.84 -25.04
C GLN A 371 4.94 -7.09 -24.51
N GLN A 372 5.59 -7.00 -23.35
CA GLN A 372 6.42 -8.07 -22.78
C GLN A 372 5.56 -9.21 -22.18
N PHE A 373 4.38 -8.90 -21.63
CA PHE A 373 3.54 -9.84 -20.86
C PHE A 373 2.84 -10.94 -21.67
N ASP A 374 2.84 -10.86 -23.00
CA ASP A 374 2.17 -11.85 -23.86
C ASP A 374 3.13 -12.66 -24.75
N SER A 375 4.44 -12.50 -24.54
CA SER A 375 5.48 -13.27 -25.22
C SER A 375 5.44 -14.74 -24.76
N GLY A 376 4.70 -15.57 -25.49
CA GLY A 376 4.65 -17.04 -25.28
C GLY A 376 3.28 -17.66 -25.03
N LYS A 377 2.19 -16.88 -25.02
CA LYS A 377 0.82 -17.43 -24.88
C LYS A 377 0.15 -17.70 -26.21
N THR A 378 -0.74 -18.69 -26.23
CA THR A 378 -1.44 -19.21 -27.43
C THR A 378 -2.25 -18.17 -28.23
N HIS A 379 -2.59 -17.03 -27.62
CA HIS A 379 -3.21 -15.89 -28.28
C HIS A 379 -2.56 -14.62 -27.75
N MET A 380 -2.01 -13.81 -28.66
CA MET A 380 -1.44 -12.50 -28.31
C MET A 380 -2.55 -11.46 -28.44
N ARG A 381 -3.05 -10.96 -27.31
CA ARG A 381 -4.20 -10.06 -27.24
C ARG A 381 -3.81 -8.85 -26.43
N TYR A 382 -4.06 -7.66 -26.97
CA TYR A 382 -3.69 -6.41 -26.32
C TYR A 382 -4.87 -5.45 -26.27
N GLY A 383 -4.95 -4.69 -25.18
CA GLY A 383 -5.93 -3.63 -25.00
C GLY A 383 -5.27 -2.32 -24.66
N ALA A 384 -5.79 -1.24 -25.24
CA ALA A 384 -5.51 0.13 -24.84
C ALA A 384 -6.76 0.72 -24.17
N PHE A 385 -6.57 1.39 -23.05
CA PHE A 385 -7.64 1.86 -22.19
C PHE A 385 -7.46 3.33 -21.85
N LEU A 386 -8.56 4.08 -21.91
CA LEU A 386 -8.63 5.48 -21.50
C LEU A 386 -9.52 5.57 -20.26
N ILE A 387 -8.90 5.59 -19.07
CA ILE A 387 -9.58 5.42 -17.78
C ILE A 387 -9.37 6.66 -16.91
N ASP A 388 -10.41 7.10 -16.20
CA ASP A 388 -10.30 8.14 -15.17
C ASP A 388 -9.27 7.72 -14.11
N GLU A 389 -8.27 8.55 -13.84
CA GLU A 389 -7.18 8.25 -12.92
C GLU A 389 -7.65 7.91 -11.49
N ARG A 390 -8.85 8.32 -11.08
CA ARG A 390 -9.45 7.94 -9.78
C ARG A 390 -9.84 6.46 -9.73
N ARG A 391 -10.01 5.82 -10.88
CA ARG A 391 -10.25 4.38 -10.99
C ARG A 391 -8.97 3.54 -10.99
N LEU A 392 -7.84 4.22 -11.10
CA LEU A 392 -6.51 3.61 -11.17
C LEU A 392 -5.83 3.69 -9.81
N MET A 393 -5.20 2.60 -9.40
CA MET A 393 -4.45 2.50 -8.15
C MET A 393 -3.01 2.11 -8.47
N PRO A 394 -2.02 3.01 -8.31
CA PRO A 394 -0.64 2.64 -8.54
C PRO A 394 -0.24 1.53 -7.57
N ASN A 395 0.39 0.47 -8.09
CA ASN A 395 0.91 -0.59 -7.23
C ASN A 395 2.20 -0.10 -6.56
N PHE A 396 2.09 0.29 -5.28
CA PHE A 396 3.22 0.70 -4.45
C PHE A 396 4.13 -0.45 -4.02
N SER A 397 3.67 -1.69 -4.23
CA SER A 397 4.33 -2.91 -3.80
C SER A 397 4.75 -3.79 -4.98
N SER A 398 4.81 -3.23 -6.20
CA SER A 398 5.31 -3.96 -7.38
C SER A 398 6.70 -4.53 -7.08
N VAL A 399 6.83 -5.85 -7.19
CA VAL A 399 8.10 -6.57 -6.96
C VAL A 399 8.99 -6.52 -8.20
N SER A 400 8.42 -6.31 -9.38
CA SER A 400 9.16 -5.93 -10.58
C SER A 400 9.41 -4.43 -10.53
N ALA A 401 10.55 -3.97 -11.05
CA ALA A 401 10.83 -2.53 -11.22
C ALA A 401 9.88 -1.85 -12.24
N GLU A 402 8.82 -2.55 -12.66
CA GLU A 402 7.82 -2.15 -13.62
C GLU A 402 6.81 -1.20 -12.97
N PHE A 403 6.36 -0.25 -13.79
CA PHE A 403 5.23 0.59 -13.45
C PHE A 403 3.93 -0.18 -13.65
N GLU A 404 3.40 -0.74 -12.57
CA GLU A 404 2.08 -1.37 -12.55
C GLU A 404 1.03 -0.43 -11.96
N VAL A 405 -0.09 -0.30 -12.67
CA VAL A 405 -1.28 0.40 -12.24
C VAL A 405 -2.44 -0.58 -12.22
N LEU A 406 -3.18 -0.62 -11.13
CA LEU A 406 -4.27 -1.56 -10.91
C LEU A 406 -5.61 -0.89 -11.16
N THR A 407 -6.52 -1.55 -11.86
CA THR A 407 -7.94 -1.21 -11.86
C THR A 407 -8.74 -2.36 -11.21
N PRO A 408 -9.54 -2.10 -10.17
CA PRO A 408 -10.36 -3.13 -9.57
C PRO A 408 -11.43 -3.69 -10.52
N LEU A 409 -11.65 -5.00 -10.40
CA LEU A 409 -12.78 -5.78 -10.88
C LEU A 409 -12.99 -5.85 -12.40
N PHE A 410 -13.08 -4.73 -13.11
CA PHE A 410 -13.46 -4.68 -14.53
C PHE A 410 -13.14 -3.33 -15.18
N VAL A 411 -13.17 -3.31 -16.51
CA VAL A 411 -13.11 -2.10 -17.35
C VAL A 411 -14.36 -2.02 -18.22
N PHE A 412 -14.93 -0.82 -18.39
CA PHE A 412 -16.14 -0.64 -19.20
C PHE A 412 -15.84 -0.66 -20.71
N PRO A 413 -16.84 -0.95 -21.56
CA PRO A 413 -16.64 -0.93 -23.01
C PRO A 413 -16.20 0.43 -23.56
N ASP A 414 -16.67 1.54 -22.98
CA ASP A 414 -16.32 2.90 -23.40
C ASP A 414 -14.90 3.32 -22.98
N GLU A 415 -14.34 2.65 -21.98
CA GLU A 415 -12.96 2.85 -21.52
C GLU A 415 -11.95 2.11 -22.37
N MET A 416 -12.37 1.07 -23.10
CA MET A 416 -11.45 0.38 -23.98
C MET A 416 -11.33 1.13 -25.32
N LEU A 417 -10.22 1.85 -25.43
CA LEU A 417 -9.91 2.67 -26.58
C LEU A 417 -9.52 1.83 -27.79
N ALA A 418 -8.77 0.75 -27.66
CA ALA A 418 -8.43 -0.10 -28.80
C ALA A 418 -8.22 -1.56 -28.36
N TYR A 419 -8.34 -2.48 -29.32
CA TYR A 419 -8.10 -3.91 -29.13
C TYR A 419 -7.42 -4.47 -30.36
N ALA A 420 -6.36 -5.24 -30.15
CA ALA A 420 -5.65 -5.95 -31.20
C ALA A 420 -5.42 -7.40 -30.78
N GLU A 421 -5.46 -8.29 -31.76
CA GLU A 421 -5.22 -9.71 -31.57
C GLU A 421 -4.41 -10.24 -32.74
N ALA A 422 -3.33 -10.96 -32.44
CA ALA A 422 -2.54 -11.63 -33.46
C ALA A 422 -2.42 -13.14 -33.20
N PRO A 423 -2.37 -13.95 -34.27
CA PRO A 423 -2.19 -15.39 -34.15
C PRO A 423 -0.78 -15.72 -33.64
N HIS A 424 -0.69 -16.56 -32.61
CA HIS A 424 0.54 -16.90 -31.89
C HIS A 424 1.68 -17.49 -32.74
N ARG A 425 1.38 -18.06 -33.91
CA ARG A 425 2.37 -18.78 -34.74
C ARG A 425 3.15 -17.92 -35.74
N LYS A 426 2.93 -16.60 -35.78
CA LYS A 426 3.71 -15.72 -36.66
C LYS A 426 4.92 -15.14 -35.91
N PRO A 427 6.14 -15.21 -36.48
CA PRO A 427 7.25 -14.39 -36.00
C PRO A 427 6.81 -12.92 -35.95
N ASN A 428 7.17 -12.19 -34.89
CA ASN A 428 6.81 -10.78 -34.69
C ASN A 428 5.32 -10.45 -34.55
N ALA A 429 4.44 -11.45 -34.37
CA ALA A 429 3.00 -11.22 -34.21
C ALA A 429 2.65 -10.25 -33.08
N SER A 430 3.42 -10.25 -31.99
CA SER A 430 3.25 -9.31 -30.87
C SER A 430 3.57 -7.87 -31.27
N ILE A 431 4.61 -7.68 -32.08
CA ILE A 431 5.00 -6.36 -32.60
C ILE A 431 3.93 -5.85 -33.57
N GLU A 432 3.45 -6.71 -34.48
CA GLU A 432 2.38 -6.37 -35.42
C GLU A 432 1.08 -6.00 -34.68
N ALA A 433 0.64 -6.81 -33.70
CA ALA A 433 -0.55 -6.53 -32.91
C ALA A 433 -0.44 -5.22 -32.13
N MET A 434 0.72 -4.97 -31.52
CA MET A 434 0.94 -3.74 -30.76
C MET A 434 1.02 -2.51 -31.67
N SER A 435 1.64 -2.63 -32.85
CA SER A 435 1.63 -1.57 -33.87
C SER A 435 0.20 -1.27 -34.33
N GLU A 436 -0.59 -2.30 -34.64
CA GLU A 436 -2.00 -2.12 -35.02
C GLU A 436 -2.81 -1.47 -33.89
N LEU A 437 -2.57 -1.89 -32.64
CA LEU A 437 -3.19 -1.28 -31.47
C LEU A 437 -2.86 0.21 -31.38
N TRP A 438 -1.60 0.58 -31.60
CA TRP A 438 -1.14 1.96 -31.54
C TRP A 438 -1.79 2.81 -32.65
N ASP A 439 -1.83 2.31 -33.88
CA ASP A 439 -2.51 3.00 -35.00
C ASP A 439 -4.00 3.26 -34.68
N GLN A 440 -4.68 2.28 -34.06
CA GLN A 440 -6.07 2.45 -33.61
C GLN A 440 -6.20 3.50 -32.51
N VAL A 441 -5.24 3.56 -31.57
CA VAL A 441 -5.19 4.55 -30.50
C VAL A 441 -5.03 5.96 -31.09
N GLU A 442 -4.04 6.18 -31.95
CA GLU A 442 -3.80 7.47 -32.59
C GLU A 442 -5.02 7.96 -33.37
N ALA A 443 -5.62 7.08 -34.17
CA ALA A 443 -6.79 7.41 -34.97
C ALA A 443 -8.00 7.80 -34.10
N ARG A 444 -8.19 7.17 -32.93
CA ARG A 444 -9.30 7.48 -32.02
C ARG A 444 -9.02 8.73 -31.18
N MET A 445 -7.80 8.90 -30.68
CA MET A 445 -7.40 10.09 -29.93
C MET A 445 -7.49 11.36 -30.80
N THR A 446 -7.07 11.27 -32.07
CA THR A 446 -7.23 12.35 -33.04
C THR A 446 -8.70 12.74 -33.21
N LYS A 447 -9.61 11.76 -33.28
CA LYS A 447 -11.07 12.02 -33.34
C LYS A 447 -11.63 12.65 -32.06
N LEU A 448 -10.98 12.44 -30.91
CA LEU A 448 -11.30 13.08 -29.64
C LEU A 448 -10.67 14.47 -29.51
N GLY A 449 -9.95 14.95 -30.53
CA GLY A 449 -9.29 16.25 -30.54
C GLY A 449 -7.98 16.27 -29.75
N VAL A 450 -7.39 15.10 -29.43
CA VAL A 450 -6.07 15.00 -28.81
C VAL A 450 -5.04 14.73 -29.91
N PRO A 451 -4.08 15.63 -30.16
CA PRO A 451 -3.12 15.47 -31.23
C PRO A 451 -2.14 14.31 -30.94
N PRO A 452 -1.64 13.59 -31.96
CA PRO A 452 -0.76 12.42 -31.78
C PRO A 452 0.50 12.71 -30.94
N GLU A 453 1.08 13.91 -31.02
CA GLU A 453 2.25 14.27 -30.19
C GLU A 453 1.89 14.30 -28.70
N GLU A 454 0.69 14.74 -28.35
CA GLU A 454 0.18 14.70 -26.97
C GLU A 454 -0.14 13.27 -26.53
N VAL A 455 -0.54 12.38 -27.45
CA VAL A 455 -0.74 10.94 -27.18
C VAL A 455 0.59 10.25 -26.85
N MET A 456 1.63 10.50 -27.65
CA MET A 456 2.99 10.02 -27.37
C MET A 456 3.54 10.61 -26.08
N GLN A 457 3.33 11.90 -25.82
CA GLN A 457 3.69 12.48 -24.53
C GLN A 457 2.88 11.86 -23.40
N HIS A 458 1.58 11.62 -23.51
CA HIS A 458 0.79 10.90 -22.50
C HIS A 458 1.26 9.46 -22.27
N HIS A 459 1.78 8.82 -23.33
CA HIS A 459 2.39 7.50 -23.24
C HIS A 459 3.75 7.51 -22.52
N MET A 460 4.61 8.49 -22.80
CA MET A 460 5.94 8.62 -22.17
C MET A 460 5.93 9.38 -20.82
N SER A 461 4.88 10.15 -20.53
CA SER A 461 4.76 11.08 -19.40
C SER A 461 3.64 10.75 -18.42
N LEU A 462 3.27 9.47 -18.30
CA LEU A 462 3.05 9.00 -16.94
C LEU A 462 4.38 9.23 -16.22
N ASP A 463 4.54 10.44 -15.68
CA ASP A 463 5.49 10.73 -14.63
C ASP A 463 5.03 9.83 -13.48
N GLU A 464 5.49 8.57 -13.56
CA GLU A 464 5.13 7.44 -12.70
C GLU A 464 5.26 7.87 -11.25
N LYS A 465 6.31 8.66 -11.01
CA LYS A 465 6.58 9.31 -9.74
C LYS A 465 5.42 10.22 -9.33
N ARG A 466 4.98 11.15 -10.19
CA ARG A 466 3.84 12.05 -9.93
C ARG A 466 2.53 11.30 -9.70
N PHE A 467 2.23 10.26 -10.48
CA PHE A 467 1.01 9.48 -10.29
C PHE A 467 1.01 8.72 -8.95
N ARG A 468 2.13 8.08 -8.60
CA ARG A 468 2.34 7.45 -7.28
C ARG A 468 2.22 8.46 -6.14
N ILE A 469 2.80 9.63 -6.33
CA ILE A 469 2.73 10.76 -5.40
C ILE A 469 1.29 11.22 -5.18
N ASP A 470 0.51 11.44 -6.25
CA ASP A 470 -0.87 11.92 -6.15
C ASP A 470 -1.77 10.88 -5.46
N ALA A 471 -1.53 9.60 -5.71
CA ALA A 471 -2.20 8.53 -4.97
C ALA A 471 -1.80 8.50 -3.50
N ALA A 472 -0.53 8.60 -3.15
CA ALA A 472 -0.08 8.67 -1.75
C ALA A 472 -0.63 9.92 -1.03
N LEU A 473 -0.67 11.08 -1.70
CA LEU A 473 -1.24 12.33 -1.17
C LEU A 473 -2.73 12.18 -0.87
N LYS A 474 -3.44 11.44 -1.73
CA LYS A 474 -4.83 11.06 -1.49
C LYS A 474 -4.93 10.21 -0.22
N PHE A 475 -4.14 9.14 -0.07
CA PHE A 475 -4.12 8.33 1.17
C PHE A 475 -3.87 9.19 2.41
N GLU A 476 -2.88 10.09 2.38
CA GLU A 476 -2.55 10.97 3.52
C GLU A 476 -3.69 11.96 3.84
N ALA A 477 -4.24 12.63 2.81
CA ALA A 477 -5.31 13.61 2.99
C ALA A 477 -6.58 13.00 3.58
N MET A 478 -6.81 11.70 3.33
CA MET A 478 -7.97 10.96 3.84
C MET A 478 -7.78 10.48 5.28
N ALA A 479 -6.52 10.28 5.68
CA ALA A 479 -6.13 9.87 7.02
C ALA A 479 -6.14 11.00 8.04
N LYS A 480 -5.87 12.23 7.57
CA LYS A 480 -6.05 13.42 8.40
C LYS A 480 -7.53 13.44 8.77
N PRO A 481 -7.87 13.32 10.08
CA PRO A 481 -9.26 13.44 10.47
C PRO A 481 -9.76 14.73 9.83
N GLN A 482 -10.85 14.65 9.06
CA GLN A 482 -11.60 15.85 8.73
C GLN A 482 -12.12 16.34 10.08
N ILE A 483 -11.29 17.09 10.79
CA ILE A 483 -11.68 17.94 11.90
C ILE A 483 -12.50 19.03 11.22
N GLY A 484 -13.66 18.64 10.73
CA GLY A 484 -14.70 19.54 10.36
C GLY A 484 -15.06 20.25 11.64
N HIS A 485 -14.69 21.52 11.72
CA HIS A 485 -15.30 22.51 12.62
C HIS A 485 -16.84 22.45 12.63
N ARG A 486 -17.49 21.70 11.73
CA ARG A 486 -18.93 21.45 11.68
C ARG A 486 -19.45 20.40 12.69
N CYS A 487 -18.66 19.45 13.19
CA CYS A 487 -19.17 18.44 14.13
C CYS A 487 -19.20 18.91 15.61
N LEU A 488 -18.41 19.92 15.99
CA LEU A 488 -18.48 20.52 17.33
C LEU A 488 -19.74 21.39 17.52
N GLY A 489 -20.34 21.89 16.44
CA GLY A 489 -21.61 22.63 16.49
C GLY A 489 -22.83 21.72 16.71
N ALA A 490 -22.85 20.55 16.07
CA ALA A 490 -23.97 19.61 16.17
C ALA A 490 -23.99 18.85 17.52
N LEU A 491 -22.81 18.51 18.06
CA LEU A 491 -22.73 17.84 19.37
C LEU A 491 -23.03 18.76 20.56
N LYS A 492 -22.83 20.08 20.43
CA LYS A 492 -23.27 21.04 21.47
C LYS A 492 -24.79 21.20 21.51
N LYS A 493 -25.48 21.07 20.38
CA LYS A 493 -26.95 21.22 20.32
C LYS A 493 -27.67 19.97 20.85
N ALA A 494 -27.11 18.78 20.65
CA ALA A 494 -27.69 17.53 21.16
C ALA A 494 -27.39 17.23 22.65
N PHE A 495 -26.57 18.05 23.32
CA PHE A 495 -26.25 17.89 24.75
C PHE A 495 -26.80 19.02 25.64
N PHE A 496 -27.36 20.08 25.04
CA PHE A 496 -27.90 21.25 25.77
C PHE A 496 -29.32 21.65 25.34
N GLU A 497 -29.96 20.87 24.46
CA GLU A 497 -31.42 20.81 24.26
C GLU A 497 -31.87 19.40 24.65
#